data_AF-A0A7S1SU79-F1
#
_entry.id   AF-A0A7S1SU79-F1
#
_cell.length_a   1.000
_cell.length_b   1.000
_cell.length_c   1.000
_cell.angle_alpha   90.00
_cell.angle_beta   90.00
_cell.angle_gamma   90.00
#
_symmetry.space_group_name_H-M   'P 1'
#
loop_
_entity.id
_entity.type
_entity.pdbx_description
1 polymer ?
#
loop_
_entity_poly.entity_id
_entity_poly.type
_entity_poly.pdbx_seq_one_letter_code
_entity_poly.pdbx_strand_id
1 'polypeptide(L)'
;RLCVTLDRVFEDETVAEVLTTDKLSELACLTLYLMYEKKNGPSSFWYEYIKELDRERGRGQLGVPSPLLWKQEEVEELLAGSPVVEDVAARRASIEKEYEELDTVWFMAGSLFRDYPYDIPTEAFSRELFLQAFAAVQSCVVHLQGVPPSKRFALVPMGPPLTVYSSTCKSMLGFNPVTRAVELRVDRPFREGEPL
;
A
#
# COMPACT_ATOMS: atom_id res chain seq x y z
N ARG A 1 -2.11 14.82 -11.23
CA ARG A 1 -1.06 13.86 -10.79
C ARG A 1 -1.71 12.95 -9.76
N LEU A 2 -2.22 11.77 -10.15
CA LEU A 2 -3.14 10.99 -9.31
C LEU A 2 -2.53 9.71 -8.72
N CYS A 3 -1.26 9.42 -8.93
CA CYS A 3 -0.62 8.23 -8.35
C CYS A 3 0.18 8.59 -7.10
N VAL A 4 0.10 7.75 -6.06
CA VAL A 4 0.97 7.83 -4.89
C VAL A 4 2.18 6.93 -5.15
N THR A 5 3.36 7.53 -5.15
CA THR A 5 4.67 6.87 -5.29
C THR A 5 5.60 7.47 -4.26
N LEU A 6 6.61 6.72 -3.79
CA LEU A 6 7.52 7.19 -2.75
C LEU A 6 8.23 8.50 -3.11
N ASP A 7 8.64 8.67 -4.37
CA ASP A 7 9.29 9.89 -4.86
C ASP A 7 8.41 11.15 -4.79
N ARG A 8 7.10 10.98 -4.57
CA ARG A 8 6.16 12.08 -4.35
C ARG A 8 5.84 12.30 -2.88
N VAL A 9 5.88 11.23 -2.11
CA VAL A 9 5.58 11.22 -0.68
C VAL A 9 6.75 11.82 0.10
N PHE A 10 7.98 11.48 -0.29
CA PHE A 10 9.18 12.01 0.33
C PHE A 10 9.51 13.43 -0.15
N GLU A 11 10.02 14.23 0.78
CA GLU A 11 10.52 15.58 0.51
C GLU A 11 11.86 15.56 -0.21
N ASP A 12 12.74 14.62 0.15
CA ASP A 12 14.11 14.51 -0.37
C ASP A 12 14.41 13.08 -0.85
N GLU A 13 14.96 12.94 -2.06
CA GLU A 13 15.36 11.65 -2.64
C GLU A 13 16.50 10.98 -1.86
N THR A 14 17.37 11.76 -1.21
CA THR A 14 18.44 11.24 -0.33
C THR A 14 17.90 10.70 0.98
N VAL A 15 16.84 11.33 1.51
CA VAL A 15 16.11 10.83 2.69
C VAL A 15 15.38 9.54 2.31
N ALA A 16 14.76 9.46 1.14
CA ALA A 16 14.18 8.22 0.63
C ALA A 16 15.21 7.08 0.57
N GLU A 17 16.42 7.34 0.08
CA GLU A 17 17.50 6.36 -0.04
C GLU A 17 18.03 5.90 1.33
N VAL A 18 18.26 6.83 2.26
CA VAL A 18 18.75 6.52 3.61
C VAL A 18 17.72 5.74 4.44
N LEU A 19 16.43 5.99 4.24
CA LEU A 19 15.35 5.36 5.01
C LEU A 19 14.88 4.01 4.44
N THR A 20 15.05 3.82 3.13
CA THR A 20 14.76 2.53 2.46
C THR A 20 15.93 1.55 2.53
N THR A 21 17.13 2.00 2.91
CA THR A 21 18.27 1.11 3.13
C THR A 21 18.08 0.33 4.45
N ASP A 22 17.59 -0.90 4.33
CA ASP A 22 17.49 -1.96 5.37
C ASP A 22 16.58 -1.69 6.58
N LYS A 23 15.89 -0.55 6.65
CA LYS A 23 14.98 -0.20 7.77
C LYS A 23 13.50 -0.32 7.44
N LEU A 24 13.03 0.40 6.42
CA LEU A 24 11.62 0.41 6.02
C LEU A 24 11.43 -0.02 4.57
N SER A 25 10.49 -0.94 4.34
CA SER A 25 10.04 -1.21 2.98
C SER A 25 9.23 -0.06 2.39
N GLU A 26 9.14 -0.03 1.06
CA GLU A 26 8.31 0.95 0.36
C GLU A 26 6.83 0.89 0.79
N LEU A 27 6.36 -0.31 1.13
CA LEU A 27 5.02 -0.54 1.64
C LEU A 27 4.81 0.09 3.02
N ALA A 28 5.78 0.00 3.93
CA ALA A 28 5.70 0.64 5.24
C ALA A 28 5.57 2.16 5.11
N CYS A 29 6.39 2.76 4.25
CA CYS A 29 6.37 4.21 3.99
C CYS A 29 5.04 4.68 3.36
N LEU A 30 4.53 3.97 2.35
CA LEU A 30 3.23 4.26 1.74
C LEU A 30 2.07 4.06 2.72
N THR A 31 2.18 3.05 3.60
CA THR A 31 1.20 2.78 4.66
C THR A 31 1.14 3.94 5.62
N LEU A 32 2.27 4.37 6.17
CA LEU A 32 2.33 5.49 7.11
C LEU A 32 1.78 6.77 6.48
N TYR A 33 2.17 7.05 5.22
CA TYR A 33 1.66 8.20 4.49
C TYR A 33 0.13 8.19 4.37
N LEU A 34 -0.46 7.07 3.94
CA LEU A 34 -1.92 6.96 3.83
C LEU A 34 -2.64 7.03 5.19
N MET A 35 -2.03 6.55 6.27
CA MET A 35 -2.61 6.68 7.61
C MET A 35 -2.71 8.14 8.05
N TYR A 36 -1.70 8.95 7.75
CA TYR A 36 -1.74 10.38 7.99
C TYR A 36 -2.74 11.12 7.11
N GLU A 37 -2.79 10.80 5.81
CA GLU A 37 -3.81 11.32 4.91
C GLU A 37 -5.23 10.95 5.39
N LYS A 38 -5.41 9.74 5.92
CA LYS A 38 -6.67 9.31 6.52
C LYS A 38 -7.01 10.10 7.79
N LYS A 39 -6.01 10.37 8.65
CA LYS A 39 -6.18 11.19 9.87
C LYS A 39 -6.63 12.63 9.54
N ASN A 40 -6.16 13.18 8.41
CA ASN A 40 -6.57 14.49 7.91
C ASN A 40 -8.04 14.52 7.45
N GLY A 41 -8.62 13.37 7.11
CA GLY A 41 -10.04 13.28 6.76
C GLY A 41 -10.36 14.15 5.52
N PRO A 42 -11.46 14.93 5.53
CA PRO A 42 -11.90 15.71 4.36
C PRO A 42 -10.91 16.78 3.85
N SER A 43 -9.89 17.15 4.63
CA SER A 43 -8.85 18.09 4.17
C SER A 43 -7.76 17.41 3.34
N SER A 44 -7.69 16.06 3.37
CA SER A 44 -6.76 15.29 2.55
C SER A 44 -7.15 15.35 1.07
N PHE A 45 -6.16 15.55 0.20
CA PHE A 45 -6.33 15.38 -1.24
C PHE A 45 -6.79 13.95 -1.61
N TRP A 46 -6.41 12.95 -0.80
CA TRP A 46 -6.73 11.55 -1.02
C TRP A 46 -8.01 11.09 -0.33
N TYR A 47 -8.78 12.00 0.30
CA TYR A 47 -9.95 11.66 1.10
C TYR A 47 -10.93 10.71 0.39
N GLU A 48 -11.37 11.05 -0.83
CA GLU A 48 -12.33 10.21 -1.55
C GLU A 48 -11.72 8.86 -1.95
N TYR A 49 -10.44 8.81 -2.29
CA TYR A 49 -9.76 7.55 -2.57
C TYR A 49 -9.69 6.65 -1.33
N ILE A 50 -9.26 7.19 -0.19
CA ILE A 50 -9.16 6.47 1.09
C ILE A 50 -10.54 5.98 1.56
N LYS A 51 -11.57 6.82 1.41
CA LYS A 51 -12.96 6.46 1.72
C LYS A 51 -13.45 5.29 0.87
N GLU A 52 -13.10 5.25 -0.43
CA GLU A 52 -13.43 4.13 -1.29
C GLU A 52 -12.66 2.85 -0.90
N LEU A 53 -11.38 2.96 -0.53
CA LEU A 53 -10.60 1.84 0.02
C LEU A 53 -11.25 1.26 1.29
N ASP A 54 -11.67 2.14 2.22
CA ASP A 54 -12.37 1.72 3.44
C ASP A 54 -13.74 1.09 3.12
N ARG A 55 -14.46 1.61 2.13
CA ARG A 55 -15.75 1.06 1.70
C ARG A 55 -15.61 -0.36 1.15
N GLU A 56 -14.61 -0.61 0.30
CA GLU A 56 -14.38 -1.96 -0.25
C GLU A 56 -13.99 -2.95 0.87
N ARG A 57 -13.26 -2.50 1.89
CA ARG A 57 -12.94 -3.30 3.08
C ARG A 57 -14.14 -3.55 3.99
N GLY A 58 -15.07 -2.59 4.06
CA GLY A 58 -16.32 -2.72 4.81
C GLY A 58 -17.33 -3.73 4.22
N ARG A 59 -17.07 -4.32 3.04
CA ARG A 59 -17.98 -5.26 2.35
C ARG A 59 -17.95 -6.71 2.89
N GLY A 60 -17.31 -6.98 4.03
CA GLY A 60 -17.42 -8.28 4.71
C GLY A 60 -16.90 -9.45 3.86
N GLN A 61 -17.70 -10.50 3.62
CA GLN A 61 -17.30 -11.75 2.94
C GLN A 61 -16.68 -11.58 1.54
N LEU A 62 -16.84 -10.44 0.86
CA LEU A 62 -16.18 -10.13 -0.42
C LEU A 62 -14.80 -9.47 -0.26
N GLY A 63 -14.51 -8.86 0.89
CA GLY A 63 -13.18 -8.42 1.27
C GLY A 63 -12.55 -9.49 2.13
N VAL A 64 -12.06 -10.59 1.54
CA VAL A 64 -11.38 -11.65 2.31
C VAL A 64 -10.22 -10.98 3.06
N PRO A 65 -10.31 -10.85 4.40
CA PRO A 65 -9.26 -10.18 5.15
C PRO A 65 -7.99 -10.99 4.93
N SER A 66 -6.89 -10.31 4.60
CA SER A 66 -5.59 -10.95 4.45
C SER A 66 -5.32 -11.86 5.66
N PRO A 67 -4.75 -13.07 5.49
CA PRO A 67 -4.33 -13.91 6.62
C PRO A 67 -3.42 -13.18 7.61
N LEU A 68 -2.75 -12.10 7.19
CA LEU A 68 -2.02 -11.18 8.07
C LEU A 68 -2.88 -10.59 9.20
N LEU A 69 -4.20 -10.51 9.04
CA LEU A 69 -5.15 -9.91 10.00
C LEU A 69 -5.91 -10.94 10.86
N TRP A 70 -5.76 -12.24 10.59
CA TRP A 70 -6.46 -13.29 11.35
C TRP A 70 -5.80 -13.52 12.70
N LYS A 71 -6.43 -14.24 13.63
CA LYS A 71 -5.71 -14.73 14.81
C LYS A 71 -4.69 -15.78 14.39
N GLN A 72 -3.63 -15.95 15.19
CA GLN A 72 -2.58 -16.91 14.87
C GLN A 72 -3.13 -18.35 14.83
N GLU A 73 -4.03 -18.68 15.75
CA GLU A 73 -4.68 -19.98 15.82
C GLU A 73 -5.53 -20.25 14.57
N GLU A 74 -6.22 -19.23 14.04
CA GLU A 74 -7.01 -19.35 12.80
C GLU A 74 -6.12 -19.60 11.58
N VAL A 75 -4.94 -18.97 11.51
CA VAL A 75 -3.97 -19.21 10.43
C VAL A 75 -3.44 -20.64 10.49
N GLU A 76 -3.05 -21.09 11.68
CA GLU A 76 -2.49 -22.43 11.88
C GLU A 76 -3.52 -23.54 11.61
N GLU A 77 -4.77 -23.36 12.05
CA GLU A 77 -5.84 -24.32 11.84
C GLU A 77 -6.30 -24.35 10.37
N LEU A 78 -6.62 -23.20 9.78
CA LEU A 78 -7.24 -23.14 8.46
C LEU A 78 -6.25 -23.31 7.31
N LEU A 79 -4.97 -22.99 7.53
CA LEU A 79 -3.91 -23.11 6.52
C LEU A 79 -2.91 -24.22 6.86
N ALA A 80 -3.27 -25.15 7.74
CA ALA A 80 -2.43 -26.27 8.15
C ALA A 80 -1.82 -27.01 6.95
N GLY A 81 -0.49 -27.17 6.96
CA GLY A 81 0.27 -27.84 5.89
C GLY A 81 0.56 -26.97 4.65
N SER A 82 0.08 -25.72 4.62
CA SER A 82 0.43 -24.74 3.59
C SER A 82 1.70 -23.97 4.00
N PRO A 83 2.62 -23.65 3.06
CA PRO A 83 3.74 -22.76 3.35
C PRO A 83 3.29 -21.34 3.77
N VAL A 84 2.05 -20.98 3.47
CA VAL A 84 1.47 -19.68 3.83
C VAL A 84 1.46 -19.44 5.35
N VAL A 85 1.42 -20.48 6.19
CA VAL A 85 1.50 -20.33 7.65
C VAL A 85 2.83 -19.67 8.04
N GLU A 86 3.94 -20.19 7.49
CA GLU A 86 5.27 -19.66 7.74
C GLU A 86 5.45 -18.28 7.10
N ASP A 87 4.94 -18.08 5.88
CA ASP A 87 4.99 -16.78 5.18
C ASP A 87 4.25 -15.68 5.96
N VAL A 88 3.07 -15.98 6.51
CA VAL A 88 2.29 -15.04 7.32
C VAL A 88 3.04 -14.69 8.61
N ALA A 89 3.61 -15.67 9.29
CA ALA A 89 4.39 -15.45 10.51
C ALA A 89 5.64 -14.60 10.23
N ALA A 90 6.40 -14.94 9.19
CA ALA A 90 7.58 -14.18 8.78
C ALA A 90 7.23 -12.75 8.36
N ARG A 91 6.13 -12.59 7.63
CA ARG A 91 5.67 -11.26 7.19
C ARG A 91 5.21 -10.40 8.36
N ARG A 92 4.50 -10.96 9.34
CA ARG A 92 4.12 -10.26 10.58
C ARG A 92 5.34 -9.78 11.35
N ALA A 93 6.32 -10.65 11.56
CA ALA A 93 7.57 -10.30 12.24
C ALA A 93 8.33 -9.18 11.50
N SER A 94 8.35 -9.24 10.16
CA SER A 94 8.94 -8.17 9.33
C SER A 94 8.20 -6.83 9.49
N ILE A 95 6.86 -6.84 9.49
CA ILE A 95 6.04 -5.62 9.66
C ILE A 95 6.21 -5.05 11.07
N GLU A 96 6.33 -5.91 12.08
CA GLU A 96 6.58 -5.49 13.46
C GLU A 96 7.93 -4.80 13.59
N LYS A 97 9.00 -5.37 13.02
CA LYS A 97 10.31 -4.72 12.97
C LYS A 97 10.26 -3.36 12.26
N GLU A 98 9.53 -3.27 11.14
CA GLU A 98 9.35 -1.99 10.44
C GLU A 98 8.61 -0.97 11.30
N TYR A 99 7.58 -1.39 12.04
CA TYR A 99 6.83 -0.52 12.95
C TYR A 99 7.72 0.04 14.07
N GLU A 100 8.61 -0.78 14.64
CA GLU A 100 9.56 -0.37 15.68
C GLU A 100 10.61 0.64 15.16
N GLU A 101 10.93 0.61 13.87
CA GLU A 101 11.89 1.55 13.25
C GLU A 101 11.25 2.88 12.84
N LEU A 102 9.91 3.00 12.82
CA LEU A 102 9.21 4.18 12.28
C LEU A 102 9.66 5.48 12.94
N ASP A 103 9.74 5.53 14.27
CA ASP A 103 10.10 6.75 14.98
C ASP A 103 11.57 7.10 14.79
N THR A 104 12.46 6.11 14.80
CA THR A 104 13.89 6.31 14.51
C THR A 104 14.07 6.95 13.14
N VAL A 105 13.39 6.39 12.13
CA VAL A 105 13.40 6.89 10.75
C VAL A 105 12.78 8.28 10.67
N TRP A 106 11.67 8.51 11.38
CA TRP A 106 11.01 9.82 11.48
C TRP A 106 11.94 10.91 12.01
N PHE A 107 12.67 10.63 13.09
CA PHE A 107 13.63 11.58 13.67
C PHE A 107 14.85 11.81 12.77
N MET A 108 15.38 10.75 12.15
CA MET A 108 16.53 10.86 11.23
C MET A 108 16.21 11.73 10.01
N ALA A 109 14.95 11.70 9.54
CA ALA A 109 14.50 12.44 8.39
C ALA A 109 14.27 13.94 8.66
N GLY A 110 14.12 14.36 9.92
CA GLY A 110 13.65 15.70 10.30
C GLY A 110 12.16 15.97 9.99
N SER A 111 11.60 15.23 9.04
CA SER A 111 10.20 14.92 8.77
C SER A 111 10.21 13.97 7.57
N LEU A 112 9.42 12.89 7.59
CA LEU A 112 9.34 11.98 6.43
C LEU A 112 8.54 12.57 5.25
N PHE A 113 7.61 13.48 5.53
CA PHE A 113 6.61 13.94 4.55
C PHE A 113 6.61 15.46 4.41
N ARG A 114 6.28 15.93 3.20
CA ARG A 114 6.40 17.33 2.75
C ARG A 114 5.53 18.35 3.49
N ASP A 115 4.40 17.93 4.06
CA ASP A 115 3.39 18.85 4.57
C ASP A 115 2.89 18.44 5.96
N TYR A 116 2.84 19.42 6.88
CA TYR A 116 2.21 19.39 8.21
C TYR A 116 3.03 18.77 9.36
N PRO A 117 2.97 19.32 10.60
CA PRO A 117 3.59 18.69 11.76
C PRO A 117 2.80 17.43 12.11
N TYR A 118 3.32 16.29 11.69
CA TYR A 118 2.82 15.02 12.16
C TYR A 118 3.36 14.75 13.57
N ASP A 119 2.50 14.15 14.40
CA ASP A 119 2.94 13.53 15.64
C ASP A 119 3.96 12.42 15.32
N ILE A 120 4.66 11.93 16.33
CA ILE A 120 5.56 10.79 16.17
C ILE A 120 4.71 9.56 15.75
N PRO A 121 5.14 8.76 14.74
CA PRO A 121 4.32 7.68 14.18
C PRO A 121 3.70 6.73 15.20
N THR A 122 4.48 6.20 16.16
CA THR A 122 3.96 5.24 17.13
C THR A 122 3.08 5.87 18.22
N GLU A 123 3.16 7.20 18.41
CA GLU A 123 2.23 7.96 19.25
C GLU A 123 0.90 8.20 18.51
N ALA A 124 0.96 8.43 17.20
CA ALA A 124 -0.20 8.69 16.37
C ALA A 124 -1.02 7.43 16.08
N PHE A 125 -0.35 6.30 15.90
CA PHE A 125 -0.96 5.06 15.39
C PHE A 125 -0.44 3.85 16.14
N SER A 126 -1.37 3.00 16.62
CA SER A 126 -1.00 1.72 17.23
C SER A 126 -0.49 0.73 16.18
N ARG A 127 0.28 -0.27 16.66
CA ARG A 127 0.76 -1.40 15.85
C ARG A 127 -0.38 -2.11 15.11
N GLU A 128 -1.53 -2.28 15.76
CA GLU A 128 -2.71 -2.94 15.18
C GLU A 128 -3.27 -2.14 14.00
N LEU A 129 -3.38 -0.81 14.15
CA LEU A 129 -3.82 0.07 13.08
C LEU A 129 -2.82 0.09 11.92
N PHE A 130 -1.53 0.08 12.24
CA PHE A 130 -0.48 -0.01 11.22
C PHE A 130 -0.57 -1.31 10.42
N LEU A 131 -0.70 -2.47 11.09
CA LEU A 131 -0.88 -3.76 10.43
C LEU A 131 -2.13 -3.80 9.54
N GLN A 132 -3.25 -3.26 10.02
CA GLN A 132 -4.49 -3.17 9.25
C GLN A 132 -4.34 -2.29 7.99
N ALA A 133 -3.68 -1.14 8.13
CA ALA A 133 -3.40 -0.24 7.02
C ALA A 133 -2.40 -0.87 6.03
N PHE A 134 -1.37 -1.55 6.54
CA PHE A 134 -0.36 -2.23 5.74
C PHE A 134 -0.98 -3.29 4.84
N ALA A 135 -1.86 -4.13 5.41
CA ALA A 135 -2.61 -5.10 4.63
C ALA A 135 -3.50 -4.45 3.55
N ALA A 136 -3.89 -3.17 3.72
CA ALA A 136 -4.72 -2.42 2.75
C ALA A 136 -3.89 -1.99 1.57
N VAL A 137 -2.75 -1.37 1.89
CA VAL A 137 -1.83 -0.87 0.90
C VAL A 137 -1.28 -2.05 0.10
N GLN A 138 -0.89 -3.14 0.78
CA GLN A 138 -0.39 -4.34 0.12
C GLN A 138 -1.42 -4.95 -0.85
N SER A 139 -2.72 -4.90 -0.55
CA SER A 139 -3.75 -5.42 -1.46
C SER A 139 -4.08 -4.51 -2.64
N CYS A 140 -3.70 -3.23 -2.58
CA CYS A 140 -4.08 -2.22 -3.59
C CYS A 140 -2.89 -1.66 -4.38
N VAL A 141 -1.66 -1.91 -3.94
CA VAL A 141 -0.46 -1.46 -4.63
C VAL A 141 -0.33 -2.17 -5.97
N VAL A 142 0.18 -1.44 -6.97
CA VAL A 142 0.48 -2.00 -8.29
C VAL A 142 1.95 -1.84 -8.63
N HIS A 143 2.44 -2.75 -9.47
CA HIS A 143 3.76 -2.64 -10.09
C HIS A 143 3.61 -1.99 -11.47
N LEU A 144 3.82 -0.69 -11.54
CA LEU A 144 3.74 0.06 -12.79
C LEU A 144 4.76 -0.44 -13.81
N GLN A 145 4.29 -0.68 -15.03
CA GLN A 145 5.15 -1.03 -16.17
C GLN A 145 5.75 0.23 -16.81
N GLY A 146 6.92 0.08 -17.45
CA GLY A 146 7.56 1.19 -18.17
C GLY A 146 8.26 2.23 -17.28
N VAL A 147 8.44 1.93 -15.98
CA VAL A 147 9.22 2.75 -15.04
C VAL A 147 10.40 1.96 -14.45
N PRO A 148 11.46 2.66 -13.98
CA PRO A 148 12.56 2.02 -13.26
C PRO A 148 12.05 1.21 -12.06
N PRO A 149 12.72 0.10 -11.67
CA PRO A 149 12.32 -0.74 -10.54
C PRO A 149 12.00 0.04 -9.25
N SER A 150 12.82 1.06 -8.94
CA SER A 150 12.65 1.95 -7.77
C SER A 150 11.42 2.86 -7.81
N LYS A 151 10.65 2.84 -8.90
CA LYS A 151 9.43 3.65 -9.07
C LYS A 151 8.22 2.81 -9.45
N ARG A 152 8.31 1.48 -9.32
CA ARG A 152 7.24 0.56 -9.75
C ARG A 152 6.09 0.51 -8.77
N PHE A 153 6.35 0.57 -7.46
CA PHE A 153 5.29 0.53 -6.46
C PHE A 153 4.51 1.82 -6.47
N ALA A 154 3.21 1.70 -6.77
CA ALA A 154 2.31 2.83 -6.78
C ALA A 154 0.93 2.47 -6.28
N LEU A 155 0.26 3.42 -5.64
CA LEU A 155 -1.20 3.39 -5.49
C LEU A 155 -1.80 4.22 -6.62
N VAL A 156 -2.75 3.61 -7.31
CA VAL A 156 -3.44 4.21 -8.46
C VAL A 156 -4.92 4.26 -8.12
N PRO A 157 -5.54 5.44 -7.93
CA PRO A 157 -6.93 5.57 -7.49
C PRO A 157 -7.97 4.86 -8.35
N MET A 158 -7.68 4.73 -9.64
CA MET A 158 -8.52 4.01 -10.62
C MET A 158 -8.02 2.58 -10.90
N GLY A 159 -7.04 2.09 -10.12
CA GLY A 159 -6.53 0.73 -10.17
C GLY A 159 -7.22 -0.15 -9.13
N PRO A 160 -6.54 -1.17 -8.58
CA PRO A 160 -7.05 -1.94 -7.46
C PRO A 160 -7.46 -1.04 -6.28
N PRO A 161 -8.60 -1.31 -5.61
CA PRO A 161 -9.46 -2.49 -5.74
C PRO A 161 -10.54 -2.40 -6.84
N LEU A 162 -10.57 -1.33 -7.65
CA LEU A 162 -11.61 -1.11 -8.66
C LEU A 162 -11.48 -2.01 -9.91
N THR A 163 -10.39 -2.78 -10.00
CA THR A 163 -10.13 -3.78 -11.06
C THR A 163 -10.29 -5.19 -10.49
N VAL A 164 -10.81 -6.12 -11.30
CA VAL A 164 -11.02 -7.50 -10.85
C VAL A 164 -9.77 -8.34 -11.12
N TYR A 165 -9.33 -9.12 -10.14
CA TYR A 165 -8.28 -10.10 -10.38
C TYR A 165 -8.80 -11.27 -11.24
N SER A 166 -8.06 -11.62 -12.28
CA SER A 166 -8.26 -12.85 -13.04
C SER A 166 -6.92 -13.49 -13.36
N SER A 167 -6.79 -14.78 -13.08
CA SER A 167 -5.55 -15.55 -13.31
C SER A 167 -5.18 -15.69 -14.79
N THR A 168 -6.11 -15.41 -15.70
CA THR A 168 -5.88 -15.43 -17.16
C THR A 168 -5.64 -14.05 -17.75
N CYS A 169 -5.81 -12.98 -16.96
CA CYS A 169 -5.65 -11.60 -17.44
C CYS A 169 -4.17 -11.23 -17.53
N LYS A 170 -3.81 -10.58 -18.64
CA LYS A 170 -2.48 -9.99 -18.88
C LYS A 170 -2.54 -8.46 -18.96
N SER A 171 -3.68 -7.86 -18.62
CA SER A 171 -3.81 -6.42 -18.57
C SER A 171 -2.91 -5.84 -17.47
N MET A 172 -2.26 -4.72 -17.75
CA MET A 172 -1.29 -4.12 -16.81
C MET A 172 -1.41 -2.61 -16.79
N LEU A 173 -1.19 -2.01 -15.63
CA LEU A 173 -1.01 -0.57 -15.49
C LEU A 173 0.44 -0.21 -15.84
N GLY A 174 0.62 0.73 -16.77
CA GLY A 174 1.92 1.21 -17.20
C GLY A 174 1.97 2.73 -17.25
N PHE A 175 3.15 3.30 -17.02
CA PHE A 175 3.40 4.71 -17.24
C PHE A 175 3.77 4.96 -18.71
N ASN A 176 3.10 5.92 -19.33
CA ASN A 176 3.41 6.40 -20.66
C ASN A 176 4.18 7.74 -20.56
N PRO A 177 5.45 7.79 -20.97
CA PRO A 177 6.26 9.01 -20.85
C PRO A 177 5.81 10.12 -21.81
N VAL A 178 5.14 9.79 -22.91
CA VAL A 178 4.65 10.76 -23.91
C VAL A 178 3.44 11.50 -23.37
N THR A 179 2.44 10.77 -22.86
CA THR A 179 1.21 11.34 -22.28
C THR A 179 1.38 11.76 -20.83
N ARG A 180 2.47 11.32 -20.18
CA ARG A 180 2.77 11.49 -18.75
C ARG A 180 1.65 10.97 -17.85
N ALA A 181 0.98 9.89 -18.28
CA ALA A 181 -0.15 9.27 -17.60
C ALA A 181 0.13 7.81 -17.24
N VAL A 182 -0.59 7.32 -16.23
CA VAL A 182 -0.72 5.88 -15.99
C VAL A 182 -1.90 5.39 -16.82
N GLU A 183 -1.65 4.36 -17.61
CA GLU A 183 -2.59 3.80 -18.58
C GLU A 183 -2.81 2.33 -18.25
N LEU A 184 -4.08 1.91 -18.21
CA LEU A 184 -4.45 0.49 -18.21
C LEU A 184 -4.33 -0.03 -19.64
N ARG A 185 -3.39 -0.94 -19.87
CA ARG A 185 -3.24 -1.63 -21.16
C ARG A 185 -4.02 -2.92 -21.09
N VAL A 186 -5.11 -2.99 -21.85
CA VAL A 186 -5.93 -4.20 -21.96
C VAL A 186 -5.25 -5.24 -22.85
N ASP A 187 -5.35 -6.51 -22.48
CA ASP A 187 -4.76 -7.64 -23.20
C ASP A 187 -5.65 -8.19 -24.33
N ARG A 188 -6.93 -7.80 -24.34
CA ARG A 188 -7.93 -8.24 -25.30
C ARG A 188 -9.07 -7.22 -25.45
N PRO A 189 -9.93 -7.33 -26.49
CA PRO A 189 -11.18 -6.61 -26.52
C PRO A 189 -12.13 -7.10 -25.42
N PHE A 190 -12.76 -6.16 -24.73
CA PHE A 190 -13.80 -6.41 -23.71
C PHE A 190 -15.18 -6.06 -24.27
N ARG A 191 -16.20 -6.81 -23.83
CA ARG A 191 -17.60 -6.51 -24.14
C ARG A 191 -18.17 -5.52 -23.14
N GLU A 192 -19.23 -4.81 -23.53
CA GLU A 192 -19.97 -3.97 -22.60
C GLU A 192 -20.49 -4.79 -21.41
N GLY A 193 -20.30 -4.28 -20.19
CA GLY A 193 -20.66 -4.96 -18.94
C GLY A 193 -19.67 -6.05 -18.49
N GLU A 194 -18.64 -6.36 -19.28
CA GLU A 194 -17.60 -7.30 -18.87
C GLU A 194 -16.64 -6.65 -17.86
N PRO A 195 -16.31 -7.32 -16.74
CA PRO A 195 -15.34 -6.79 -15.79
C PRO A 195 -13.93 -6.74 -16.41
N LEU A 196 -13.24 -5.63 -16.14
CA LEU A 196 -11.83 -5.39 -16.50
C LEU A 196 -10.89 -5.93 -15.41
#